data_AF-A0AAJ8MRP4-F1
#
_entry.id   AF-A0AAJ8MRP4-F1
#
_cell.length_a   1.000
_cell.length_b   1.000
_cell.length_c   1.000
_cell.angle_alpha   90.00
_cell.angle_beta   90.00
_cell.angle_gamma   90.00
#
_symmetry.space_group_name_H-M   'P 1'
#
loop_
_entity.id
_entity.type
_entity.pdbx_description
1 polymer ?
#
loop_
_entity_poly.entity_id
_entity_poly.type
_entity_poly.pdbx_seq_one_letter_code
_entity_poly.pdbx_strand_id
1 'polypeptide(L)'
;MSESPDRRHYRRDSHSPRRREYISKGQGRSSSRRRSPVPARGQDRDRDRRPRDGGYGDRDSLRDRERARDKAGYSEKEREKERAVDRKRYDGDVKREDPDAPLVEPEKPNFGNSGLLAKETNTIKGVEVKYNEPPEARKPTKNWRLYVFKGSEQVDLIHIYRQSCYLIGRDTVITDIPIAHPSCSKQHSAIQYRQISEKNEYGDVTTAVKPFIIDLDSTNGTYVNDVEIPKSRYYELRGSDVIKFGTSSREYVLLAEDAST
;
A
#
# COMPACT_ATOMS: atom_id res chain seq x y z
N MET A 1 -32.70 35.40 54.48
CA MET A 1 -31.46 36.16 54.69
C MET A 1 -30.45 35.56 53.72
N SER A 2 -30.36 36.01 52.45
CA SER A 2 -29.69 37.26 52.00
C SER A 2 -28.24 37.28 52.51
N GLU A 3 -27.18 37.39 51.71
CA GLU A 3 -26.95 38.29 50.57
C GLU A 3 -25.70 37.88 49.77
N SER A 4 -25.72 38.12 48.46
CA SER A 4 -24.52 38.48 47.66
C SER A 4 -24.20 39.96 47.89
N PRO A 5 -22.97 40.47 47.57
CA PRO A 5 -22.92 41.38 46.42
C PRO A 5 -21.58 41.46 45.61
N ASP A 6 -21.80 41.81 44.34
CA ASP A 6 -21.12 42.72 43.39
C ASP A 6 -19.59 42.81 43.09
N ARG A 7 -19.32 42.48 41.81
CA ARG A 7 -18.58 43.17 40.71
C ARG A 7 -17.77 44.46 40.99
N ARG A 8 -16.55 44.59 40.40
CA ARG A 8 -16.24 45.22 39.07
C ARG A 8 -14.72 45.40 38.80
N HIS A 9 -14.43 45.46 37.50
CA HIS A 9 -13.16 45.53 36.75
C HIS A 9 -12.09 46.58 37.14
N TYR A 10 -10.82 46.24 36.88
CA TYR A 10 -9.84 47.13 36.23
C TYR A 10 -8.93 46.38 35.23
N ARG A 11 -8.70 47.02 34.08
CA ARG A 11 -7.72 46.65 33.03
C ARG A 11 -6.32 47.14 33.41
N ARG A 12 -5.26 46.41 33.06
CA ARG A 12 -4.04 46.99 32.45
C ARG A 12 -3.11 45.95 31.81
N ASP A 13 -2.63 46.29 30.63
CA ASP A 13 -1.54 45.71 29.85
C ASP A 13 -0.27 45.35 30.63
N SER A 14 0.46 44.32 30.20
CA SER A 14 1.73 44.46 29.45
C SER A 14 2.61 43.18 29.51
N HIS A 15 3.30 42.90 28.40
CA HIS A 15 4.50 42.05 28.20
C HIS A 15 4.34 40.59 27.72
N SER A 16 4.70 40.42 26.44
CA SER A 16 5.06 39.16 25.76
C SER A 16 6.31 38.48 26.36
N PRO A 17 6.56 37.20 26.02
CA PRO A 17 7.49 36.95 24.92
C PRO A 17 7.13 35.77 23.99
N ARG A 18 7.25 36.06 22.69
CA ARG A 18 7.71 35.23 21.56
C ARG A 18 7.62 33.69 21.67
N ARG A 19 6.85 33.09 20.76
CA ARG A 19 7.17 31.77 20.17
C ARG A 19 6.76 31.72 18.69
N ARG A 20 7.70 31.30 17.86
CA ARG A 20 7.66 31.31 16.38
C ARG A 20 7.11 29.98 15.84
N GLU A 21 6.19 30.11 14.89
CA GLU A 21 5.87 29.30 13.69
C GLU A 21 5.96 27.77 13.70
N TYR A 22 4.86 27.07 13.36
CA TYR A 22 4.48 26.69 11.98
C TYR A 22 3.25 25.76 12.01
N ILE A 23 2.08 26.23 11.52
CA ILE A 23 0.94 25.35 11.16
C ILE A 23 0.33 25.87 9.86
N SER A 24 0.55 25.14 8.76
CA SER A 24 -0.22 25.31 7.52
C SER A 24 -1.34 24.27 7.51
N LYS A 25 -2.59 24.74 7.60
CA LYS A 25 -3.81 23.95 7.42
C LYS A 25 -4.18 23.90 5.94
N GLY A 26 -4.29 22.69 5.39
CA GLY A 26 -4.99 22.42 4.15
C GLY A 26 -6.47 22.20 4.40
N GLN A 27 -7.33 22.97 3.74
CA GLN A 27 -8.73 22.61 3.47
C GLN A 27 -9.03 22.96 2.02
N GLY A 28 -9.56 21.98 1.28
CA GLY A 28 -9.83 22.10 -0.14
C GLY A 28 -11.10 22.87 -0.49
N ARG A 29 -11.38 22.92 -1.80
CA ARG A 29 -12.72 22.80 -2.43
C ARG A 29 -12.60 23.01 -3.95
N SER A 30 -13.17 22.05 -4.67
CA SER A 30 -13.93 22.15 -5.92
C SER A 30 -14.03 23.50 -6.63
N SER A 31 -13.84 23.51 -7.97
CA SER A 31 -14.89 23.83 -8.96
C SER A 31 -14.35 24.54 -10.22
N SER A 32 -14.74 24.02 -11.38
CA SER A 32 -15.08 24.72 -12.63
C SER A 32 -14.18 25.86 -13.14
N ARG A 33 -13.36 25.59 -14.17
CA ARG A 33 -12.80 26.66 -15.03
C ARG A 33 -13.66 26.83 -16.28
N ARG A 34 -14.56 27.82 -16.22
CA ARG A 34 -15.14 28.48 -17.40
C ARG A 34 -14.33 29.74 -17.74
N ARG A 35 -14.08 29.88 -19.04
CA ARG A 35 -13.73 31.02 -19.89
C ARG A 35 -13.70 32.46 -19.32
N SER A 36 -12.64 33.16 -19.76
CA SER A 36 -12.50 34.59 -20.13
C SER A 36 -12.23 35.61 -19.00
N PRO A 37 -11.71 36.83 -19.29
CA PRO A 37 -10.88 37.33 -20.40
C PRO A 37 -9.66 38.20 -19.92
N VAL A 38 -8.80 38.58 -20.88
CA VAL A 38 -7.68 39.54 -20.82
C VAL A 38 -7.99 40.84 -20.05
N PRO A 39 -6.96 41.49 -19.47
CA PRO A 39 -6.62 42.83 -19.98
C PRO A 39 -5.12 43.14 -20.06
N ALA A 40 -4.83 44.05 -21.00
CA ALA A 40 -3.54 44.61 -21.37
C ALA A 40 -2.91 45.51 -20.29
N ARG A 41 -1.56 45.61 -20.33
CA ARG A 41 -0.79 46.85 -20.18
C ARG A 41 0.69 46.58 -20.48
N GLY A 42 1.22 47.29 -21.47
CA GLY A 42 2.65 47.35 -21.72
C GLY A 42 3.36 48.30 -20.77
N GLN A 43 4.68 48.17 -20.66
CA GLN A 43 5.64 49.25 -20.91
C GLN A 43 7.09 48.75 -20.78
N ASP A 44 7.86 49.18 -21.79
CA ASP A 44 9.24 49.65 -21.76
C ASP A 44 10.39 48.68 -21.43
N ARG A 45 11.24 48.46 -22.45
CA ARG A 45 12.68 48.69 -22.30
C ARG A 45 13.35 48.92 -23.66
N ASP A 46 13.87 50.13 -23.77
CA ASP A 46 14.65 50.70 -24.84
C ASP A 46 15.90 49.90 -25.22
N ARG A 47 16.21 49.89 -26.53
CA ARG A 47 17.60 49.96 -26.98
C ARG A 47 17.70 50.58 -28.36
N ASP A 48 18.07 51.85 -28.35
CA ASP A 48 18.51 52.65 -29.48
C ASP A 48 19.63 51.99 -30.30
N ARG A 49 19.44 51.90 -31.62
CA ARG A 49 20.52 52.11 -32.61
C ARG A 49 19.97 52.86 -33.82
N ARG A 50 20.43 54.10 -33.94
CA ARG A 50 20.14 55.09 -34.99
C ARG A 50 20.36 54.57 -36.41
N PRO A 51 19.70 55.17 -37.41
CA PRO A 51 20.49 55.94 -38.36
C PRO A 51 19.93 57.33 -38.70
N ARG A 52 20.85 58.07 -39.31
CA ARG A 52 21.00 59.51 -39.51
C ARG A 52 20.16 60.06 -40.67
N ASP A 53 19.74 61.31 -40.51
CA ASP A 53 19.13 62.22 -41.47
C ASP A 53 19.72 62.21 -42.89
N GLY A 54 18.82 62.28 -43.87
CA GLY A 54 18.71 63.42 -44.79
C GLY A 54 19.56 63.43 -46.07
N GLY A 55 18.91 63.53 -47.23
CA GLY A 55 19.54 64.07 -48.44
C GLY A 55 18.93 63.66 -49.79
N TYR A 56 18.09 64.53 -50.35
CA TYR A 56 17.79 64.83 -51.76
C TYR A 56 18.30 63.92 -52.89
N GLY A 57 17.44 63.66 -53.88
CA GLY A 57 17.93 63.30 -55.22
C GLY A 57 16.92 62.66 -56.14
N ASP A 58 16.15 63.50 -56.81
CA ASP A 58 15.46 63.27 -58.09
C ASP A 58 16.29 62.37 -59.04
N ARG A 59 15.71 61.23 -59.49
CA ARG A 59 15.86 60.74 -60.87
C ARG A 59 15.07 59.46 -61.16
N ASP A 60 14.41 59.52 -62.30
CA ASP A 60 14.06 58.42 -63.17
C ASP A 60 12.86 57.54 -62.75
N SER A 61 11.70 58.08 -63.12
CA SER A 61 10.78 57.42 -64.05
C SER A 61 11.29 56.12 -64.67
N LEU A 62 10.37 55.15 -64.78
CA LEU A 62 10.44 53.84 -65.47
C LEU A 62 10.61 52.64 -64.54
N ARG A 63 9.62 52.37 -63.66
CA ARG A 63 9.34 50.96 -63.24
C ARG A 63 7.98 50.66 -62.61
N ASP A 64 7.04 51.62 -62.58
CA ASP A 64 5.67 51.38 -62.06
C ASP A 64 4.70 50.77 -63.07
N ARG A 65 5.18 49.89 -63.96
CA ARG A 65 4.31 49.11 -64.86
C ARG A 65 4.58 47.61 -64.91
N GLU A 66 5.39 47.09 -63.98
CA GLU A 66 5.80 45.68 -64.04
C GLU A 66 5.80 44.98 -62.67
N ARG A 67 4.87 45.34 -61.78
CA ARG A 67 4.59 44.59 -60.53
C ARG A 67 3.19 43.98 -60.47
N ALA A 68 2.60 43.74 -61.64
CA ALA A 68 1.34 43.01 -61.81
C ALA A 68 1.54 41.54 -62.27
N ARG A 69 2.78 41.03 -62.27
CA ARG A 69 3.09 39.63 -62.57
C ARG A 69 4.22 39.19 -61.65
N ASP A 70 3.87 38.60 -60.51
CA ASP A 70 4.61 37.52 -59.82
C ASP A 70 3.90 37.11 -58.53
N LYS A 71 2.57 37.01 -58.62
CA LYS A 71 1.73 36.32 -57.63
C LYS A 71 1.43 34.91 -58.16
N ALA A 72 2.47 34.15 -58.50
CA ALA A 72 2.36 32.71 -58.73
C ALA A 72 2.46 32.03 -57.37
N GLY A 73 1.33 32.05 -56.65
CA GLY A 73 1.22 31.44 -55.34
C GLY A 73 1.41 29.93 -55.42
N TYR A 74 2.05 29.40 -54.38
CA TYR A 74 2.04 27.98 -54.02
C TYR A 74 0.62 27.42 -54.21
N SER A 75 0.45 26.56 -55.22
CA SER A 75 -0.90 26.16 -55.63
C SER A 75 -1.47 25.13 -54.64
N GLU A 76 -2.78 25.13 -54.46
CA GLU A 76 -3.46 24.14 -53.61
C GLU A 76 -3.12 22.69 -54.04
N LYS A 77 -2.88 22.50 -55.34
CA LYS A 77 -2.46 21.26 -55.97
C LYS A 77 -1.04 20.81 -55.58
N GLU A 78 -0.12 21.74 -55.31
CA GLU A 78 1.21 21.42 -54.77
C GLU A 78 1.15 21.01 -53.31
N ARG A 79 0.29 21.68 -52.53
CA ARG A 79 0.02 21.34 -51.13
C ARG A 79 -0.60 19.94 -50.97
N GLU A 80 -1.46 19.55 -51.91
CA GLU A 80 -2.05 18.21 -51.94
C GLU A 80 -1.02 17.13 -52.30
N LYS A 81 -0.09 17.44 -53.21
CA LYS A 81 1.02 16.54 -53.55
C LYS A 81 1.95 16.31 -52.36
N GLU A 82 2.31 17.35 -51.62
CA GLU A 82 3.12 17.18 -50.39
C GLU A 82 2.41 16.33 -49.34
N ARG A 83 1.11 16.56 -49.09
CA ARG A 83 0.32 15.70 -48.18
C ARG A 83 0.18 14.27 -48.68
N ALA A 84 0.18 14.05 -50.00
CA ALA A 84 0.18 12.71 -50.57
C ALA A 84 1.53 12.01 -50.35
N VAL A 85 2.64 12.73 -50.46
CA VAL A 85 3.98 12.21 -50.18
C VAL A 85 4.14 11.87 -48.69
N ASP A 86 3.69 12.74 -47.79
CA ASP A 86 3.72 12.48 -46.33
C ASP A 86 2.83 11.29 -45.94
N ARG A 87 1.63 11.18 -46.51
CA ARG A 87 0.77 10.00 -46.30
C ARG A 87 1.43 8.71 -46.81
N LYS A 88 2.11 8.77 -47.95
CA LYS A 88 2.81 7.61 -48.54
C LYS A 88 4.04 7.22 -47.72
N ARG A 89 4.66 8.17 -47.04
CA ARG A 89 5.77 7.94 -46.11
C ARG A 89 5.27 7.23 -44.84
N TYR A 90 4.18 7.73 -44.26
CA TYR A 90 3.53 7.10 -43.10
C TYR A 90 3.02 5.68 -43.40
N ASP A 91 2.43 5.46 -44.58
CA ASP A 91 1.95 4.14 -44.99
C ASP A 91 3.10 3.15 -45.33
N GLY A 92 4.29 3.68 -45.64
CA GLY A 92 5.51 2.89 -45.83
C GLY A 92 6.21 2.49 -44.53
N ASP A 93 6.11 3.32 -43.49
CA ASP A 93 6.68 3.05 -42.17
C ASP A 93 5.84 2.04 -41.37
N VAL A 94 4.55 1.89 -41.68
CA VAL A 94 3.64 0.89 -41.05
C VAL A 94 3.67 -0.46 -41.79
N LYS A 95 4.08 -0.50 -43.07
CA LYS A 95 4.19 -1.74 -43.85
C LYS A 95 5.62 -2.31 -43.86
N ARG A 96 6.13 -2.65 -42.68
CA ARG A 96 7.19 -3.64 -42.52
C ARG A 96 6.90 -4.50 -41.30
N GLU A 97 5.82 -5.26 -41.39
CA GLU A 97 5.66 -6.45 -40.58
C GLU A 97 5.71 -7.64 -41.55
N ASP A 98 6.75 -8.46 -41.38
CA ASP A 98 6.89 -9.73 -42.10
C ASP A 98 5.63 -10.57 -41.88
N PRO A 99 5.01 -11.12 -42.95
CA PRO A 99 3.78 -11.92 -42.83
C PRO A 99 3.97 -13.28 -42.12
N ASP A 100 5.18 -13.58 -41.63
CA ASP A 100 5.54 -14.80 -40.91
C ASP A 100 6.04 -14.53 -39.47
N ALA A 101 5.92 -13.29 -38.99
CA ALA A 101 6.15 -12.98 -37.57
C ALA A 101 4.92 -13.45 -36.76
N PRO A 102 5.10 -14.28 -35.71
CA PRO A 102 3.97 -14.70 -34.88
C PRO A 102 3.32 -13.46 -34.29
N LEU A 103 2.02 -13.30 -34.54
CA LEU A 103 1.17 -12.29 -33.91
C LEU A 103 1.31 -12.42 -32.38
N VAL A 104 2.16 -11.59 -31.79
CA VAL A 104 2.23 -11.48 -30.33
C VAL A 104 0.96 -10.75 -29.92
N GLU A 105 -0.05 -11.52 -29.51
CA GLU A 105 -1.27 -10.96 -28.93
C GLU A 105 -0.87 -9.97 -27.82
N PRO A 106 -1.40 -8.74 -27.82
CA PRO A 106 -1.07 -7.77 -26.76
C PRO A 106 -1.47 -8.40 -25.43
N GLU A 107 -0.48 -8.63 -24.56
CA GLU A 107 -0.70 -9.23 -23.26
C GLU A 107 -1.78 -8.43 -22.53
N LYS A 108 -2.89 -9.10 -22.22
CA LYS A 108 -3.99 -8.49 -21.47
C LYS A 108 -3.44 -7.97 -20.14
N PRO A 109 -3.89 -6.80 -19.66
CA PRO A 109 -3.45 -6.28 -18.37
C PRO A 109 -3.61 -7.35 -17.29
N ASN A 110 -2.49 -7.77 -16.71
CA ASN A 110 -2.48 -8.75 -15.63
C ASN A 110 -2.80 -8.03 -14.31
N PHE A 111 -4.03 -8.21 -13.83
CA PHE A 111 -4.49 -7.68 -12.54
C PHE A 111 -4.21 -8.62 -11.36
N GLY A 112 -3.44 -9.69 -11.58
CA GLY A 112 -2.97 -10.54 -10.49
C GLY A 112 -2.03 -9.77 -9.57
N ASN A 113 -2.15 -9.98 -8.25
CA ASN A 113 -1.28 -9.39 -7.26
C ASN A 113 0.18 -9.75 -7.57
N SER A 114 1.01 -8.75 -7.87
CA SER A 114 2.44 -8.96 -8.05
C SER A 114 3.05 -9.34 -6.69
N GLY A 115 3.41 -10.62 -6.54
CA GLY A 115 4.00 -11.16 -5.30
C GLY A 115 5.36 -10.57 -4.89
N LEU A 116 5.84 -9.53 -5.56
CA LEU A 116 7.06 -8.79 -5.22
C LEU A 116 6.87 -7.94 -3.95
N LEU A 117 5.71 -7.29 -3.80
CA LEU A 117 5.44 -6.46 -2.62
C LEU A 117 5.33 -7.31 -1.35
N ALA A 118 4.67 -8.49 -1.43
CA ALA A 118 4.55 -9.39 -0.29
C ALA A 118 5.93 -9.90 0.20
N LYS A 119 6.84 -10.16 -0.75
CA LYS A 119 8.22 -10.56 -0.46
C LYS A 119 9.02 -9.46 0.24
N GLU A 120 8.90 -8.20 -0.19
CA GLU A 120 9.65 -7.11 0.45
C GLU A 120 9.22 -6.85 1.90
N THR A 121 7.94 -6.95 2.21
CA THR A 121 7.44 -6.62 3.56
C THR A 121 7.63 -7.76 4.57
N ASN A 122 7.55 -9.02 4.13
CA ASN A 122 7.45 -10.18 5.04
C ASN A 122 8.59 -11.19 4.88
N THR A 123 9.82 -10.73 4.61
CA THR A 123 10.99 -11.63 4.58
C THR A 123 11.64 -11.69 5.96
N ILE A 124 11.54 -12.84 6.62
CA ILE A 124 12.30 -13.13 7.85
C ILE A 124 13.41 -14.12 7.49
N LYS A 125 14.66 -13.74 7.72
CA LYS A 125 15.85 -14.56 7.44
C LYS A 125 15.92 -15.10 6.00
N GLY A 126 15.45 -14.32 5.02
CA GLY A 126 15.49 -14.69 3.60
C GLY A 126 14.33 -15.57 3.12
N VAL A 127 13.35 -15.88 3.97
CA VAL A 127 12.14 -16.61 3.57
C VAL A 127 10.89 -15.79 3.85
N GLU A 128 9.95 -15.82 2.89
CA GLU A 128 8.67 -15.12 2.96
C GLU A 128 7.75 -15.78 4.00
N VAL A 129 7.32 -14.99 4.98
CA VAL A 129 6.38 -15.40 6.03
C VAL A 129 4.96 -15.09 5.58
N LYS A 130 4.11 -16.12 5.57
CA LYS A 130 2.71 -16.00 5.14
C LYS A 130 1.85 -15.25 6.16
N TYR A 131 2.18 -15.40 7.44
CA TYR A 131 1.38 -14.91 8.54
C TYR A 131 1.83 -13.55 9.04
N ASN A 132 0.88 -12.64 9.25
CA ASN A 132 1.10 -11.34 9.86
C ASN A 132 0.26 -11.22 11.13
N GLU A 133 0.90 -10.77 12.21
CA GLU A 133 0.21 -10.61 13.49
C GLU A 133 -0.88 -9.52 13.38
N PRO A 134 -2.10 -9.77 13.89
CA PRO A 134 -3.15 -8.77 13.92
C PRO A 134 -2.79 -7.64 14.90
N PRO A 135 -3.37 -6.44 14.75
CA PRO A 135 -3.14 -5.32 15.69
C PRO A 135 -3.61 -5.62 17.13
N GLU A 136 -4.48 -6.62 17.28
CA GLU A 136 -4.98 -7.16 18.55
C GLU A 136 -3.99 -8.11 19.24
N ALA A 137 -2.86 -8.41 18.60
CA ALA A 137 -1.83 -9.27 19.15
C ALA A 137 -1.27 -8.69 20.45
N ARG A 138 -1.33 -9.47 21.54
CA ARG A 138 -0.78 -9.09 22.85
C ARG A 138 -0.10 -10.30 23.47
N LYS A 139 0.97 -10.05 24.23
CA LYS A 139 1.63 -11.12 24.99
C LYS A 139 0.68 -11.61 26.09
N PRO A 140 0.58 -12.93 26.31
CA PRO A 140 -0.25 -13.46 27.39
C PRO A 140 0.34 -13.07 28.74
N THR A 141 -0.55 -12.84 29.72
CA THR A 141 -0.16 -12.71 31.13
C THR A 141 -0.05 -14.06 31.81
N LYS A 142 -0.79 -15.07 31.32
CA LYS A 142 -0.77 -16.44 31.82
C LYS A 142 0.39 -17.22 31.21
N ASN A 143 0.98 -18.10 32.02
CA ASN A 143 2.06 -18.98 31.59
C ASN A 143 1.49 -20.21 30.87
N TRP A 144 1.41 -20.14 29.56
CA TRP A 144 1.00 -21.25 28.70
C TRP A 144 2.19 -22.15 28.33
N ARG A 145 1.95 -23.47 28.37
CA ARG A 145 2.90 -24.52 28.02
C ARG A 145 2.24 -25.51 27.05
N LEU A 146 2.99 -25.95 26.05
CA LEU A 146 2.62 -27.07 25.18
C LEU A 146 3.41 -28.30 25.60
N TYR A 147 2.69 -29.36 25.94
CA TYR A 147 3.25 -30.67 26.23
C TYR A 147 3.19 -31.52 24.98
N VAL A 148 4.35 -32.00 24.52
CA VAL A 148 4.45 -32.80 23.29
C VAL A 148 4.48 -34.26 23.68
N PHE A 149 3.48 -35.01 23.23
CA PHE A 149 3.38 -36.45 23.42
C PHE A 149 3.62 -37.17 22.10
N LYS A 150 4.24 -38.34 22.18
CA LYS A 150 4.31 -39.30 21.06
C LYS A 150 3.73 -40.61 21.57
N GLY A 151 2.45 -40.85 21.28
CA GLY A 151 1.71 -41.92 21.94
C GLY A 151 1.56 -41.64 23.43
N SER A 152 2.03 -42.54 24.29
CA SER A 152 1.94 -42.41 25.76
C SER A 152 3.12 -41.70 26.42
N GLU A 153 4.19 -41.40 25.67
CA GLU A 153 5.40 -40.82 26.22
C GLU A 153 5.42 -39.29 26.00
N GLN A 154 5.69 -38.54 27.07
CA GLN A 154 5.96 -37.12 26.98
C GLN A 154 7.39 -36.92 26.45
N VAL A 155 7.51 -36.31 25.27
CA VAL A 155 8.79 -36.11 24.58
C VAL A 155 9.40 -34.74 24.88
N ASP A 156 8.57 -33.70 24.93
CA ASP A 156 9.05 -32.32 25.05
C ASP A 156 8.05 -31.41 25.78
N LEU A 157 8.53 -30.27 26.27
CA LEU A 157 7.75 -29.22 26.92
C LEU A 157 8.18 -27.85 26.39
N ILE A 158 7.26 -27.19 25.71
CA ILE A 158 7.50 -25.90 25.04
C ILE A 158 6.77 -24.78 25.77
N HIS A 159 7.49 -23.71 26.08
CA HIS A 159 6.95 -22.54 26.74
C HIS A 159 6.46 -21.52 25.71
N ILE A 160 5.14 -21.33 25.63
CA ILE A 160 4.52 -20.47 24.61
C ILE A 160 3.97 -19.15 25.18
N TYR A 161 4.57 -18.59 26.23
CA TYR A 161 4.08 -17.35 26.87
C TYR A 161 4.97 -16.11 26.62
N ARG A 162 6.15 -16.30 26.01
CA ARG A 162 7.19 -15.24 25.89
C ARG A 162 6.94 -14.29 24.72
N GLN A 163 6.19 -14.75 23.73
CA GLN A 163 5.88 -14.03 22.48
C GLN A 163 4.36 -13.95 22.28
N SER A 164 3.93 -13.04 21.41
CA SER A 164 2.52 -12.90 21.02
C SER A 164 2.11 -13.92 19.95
N CYS A 165 3.05 -14.36 19.13
CA CYS A 165 2.85 -15.32 18.06
C CYS A 165 3.91 -16.43 18.12
N TYR A 166 3.53 -17.63 17.70
CA TYR A 166 4.42 -18.78 17.51
C TYR A 166 4.09 -19.46 16.19
N LEU A 167 5.07 -19.53 15.29
CA LEU A 167 4.91 -20.17 14.01
C LEU A 167 5.27 -21.66 14.09
N ILE A 168 4.42 -22.49 13.52
CA ILE A 168 4.50 -23.95 13.58
C ILE A 168 4.66 -24.50 12.17
N GLY A 169 5.61 -25.41 11.97
CA GLY A 169 5.76 -26.10 10.69
C GLY A 169 7.07 -26.86 10.54
N ARG A 170 7.34 -27.32 9.33
CA ARG A 170 8.53 -28.13 9.02
C ARG A 170 9.81 -27.32 8.87
N ASP A 171 9.72 -26.03 8.55
CA ASP A 171 10.88 -25.19 8.23
C ASP A 171 11.48 -24.54 9.49
N THR A 172 12.51 -25.18 10.03
CA THR A 172 13.21 -24.77 11.26
C THR A 172 13.85 -23.38 11.20
N VAL A 173 14.02 -22.79 10.01
CA VAL A 173 14.65 -21.47 9.87
C VAL A 173 13.73 -20.36 10.39
N ILE A 174 12.43 -20.52 10.12
CA ILE A 174 11.39 -19.51 10.39
C ILE A 174 10.52 -19.93 11.57
N THR A 175 10.18 -21.22 11.68
CA THR A 175 9.21 -21.69 12.68
C THR A 175 9.82 -21.71 14.06
N ASP A 176 9.11 -21.18 15.05
CA ASP A 176 9.49 -21.27 16.47
C ASP A 176 9.31 -22.68 17.02
N ILE A 177 8.28 -23.39 16.54
CA ILE A 177 7.96 -24.76 16.95
C ILE A 177 8.13 -25.68 15.73
N PRO A 178 9.29 -26.37 15.62
CA PRO A 178 9.57 -27.22 14.48
C PRO A 178 8.84 -28.56 14.59
N ILE A 179 8.17 -28.95 13.51
CA ILE A 179 7.51 -30.25 13.33
C ILE A 179 8.23 -31.02 12.23
N ALA A 180 9.06 -31.97 12.64
CA ALA A 180 9.77 -32.86 11.74
C ALA A 180 8.86 -34.00 11.22
N HIS A 181 7.79 -33.65 10.51
CA HIS A 181 6.89 -34.62 9.88
C HIS A 181 6.63 -34.26 8.40
N PRO A 182 6.71 -35.22 7.46
CA PRO A 182 6.57 -34.95 6.02
C PRO A 182 5.16 -34.50 5.64
N SER A 183 4.13 -34.86 6.41
CA SER A 183 2.76 -34.38 6.18
C SER A 183 2.57 -32.91 6.57
N CYS A 184 3.52 -32.29 7.26
CA CYS A 184 3.40 -30.90 7.71
C CYS A 184 4.01 -29.95 6.67
N SER A 185 3.30 -28.85 6.42
CA SER A 185 3.74 -27.79 5.53
C SER A 185 4.93 -27.02 6.15
N LYS A 186 5.70 -26.30 5.32
CA LYS A 186 6.85 -25.49 5.80
C LYS A 186 6.43 -24.51 6.90
N GLN A 187 5.37 -23.76 6.61
CA GLN A 187 4.58 -22.98 7.56
C GLN A 187 3.19 -23.62 7.55
N HIS A 188 2.82 -24.27 8.65
CA HIS A 188 1.62 -25.10 8.75
C HIS A 188 0.51 -24.36 9.48
N SER A 189 0.81 -23.84 10.67
CA SER A 189 -0.13 -23.10 11.49
C SER A 189 0.61 -22.06 12.33
N ALA A 190 -0.14 -21.14 12.94
CA ALA A 190 0.39 -20.21 13.92
C ALA A 190 -0.50 -20.19 15.17
N ILE A 191 0.12 -20.15 16.34
CA ILE A 191 -0.57 -19.83 17.59
C ILE A 191 -0.42 -18.33 17.82
N GLN A 192 -1.54 -17.63 17.91
CA GLN A 192 -1.60 -16.19 18.12
C GLN A 192 -2.37 -15.88 19.41
N TYR A 193 -1.74 -15.13 20.29
CA TYR A 193 -2.41 -14.53 21.44
C TYR A 193 -3.11 -13.24 21.02
N ARG A 194 -4.42 -13.16 21.28
CA ARG A 194 -5.24 -12.00 20.95
C ARG A 194 -5.91 -11.46 22.20
N GLN A 195 -5.95 -10.15 22.34
CA GLN A 195 -6.77 -9.48 23.35
C GLN A 195 -8.22 -9.43 22.85
N ILE A 196 -9.10 -10.14 23.54
CA ILE A 196 -10.54 -10.14 23.28
C ILE A 196 -11.24 -9.35 24.38
N SER A 197 -12.13 -8.45 23.97
CA SER A 197 -12.99 -7.70 24.87
C SER A 197 -14.35 -8.38 24.95
N GLU A 198 -14.67 -8.94 26.10
CA GLU A 198 -15.94 -9.59 26.37
C GLU A 198 -16.84 -8.64 27.17
N LYS A 199 -18.08 -8.49 26.70
CA LYS A 199 -19.10 -7.68 27.39
C LYS A 199 -19.96 -8.62 28.22
N ASN A 200 -20.00 -8.40 29.52
CA ASN A 200 -20.89 -9.13 30.41
C ASN A 200 -22.33 -8.64 30.25
N GLU A 201 -23.30 -9.42 30.74
CA GLU A 201 -24.74 -9.09 30.68
C GLU A 201 -25.09 -7.76 31.37
N TYR A 202 -24.24 -7.30 32.28
CA TYR A 202 -24.37 -6.03 33.00
C TYR A 202 -23.71 -4.83 32.28
N GLY A 203 -23.14 -5.03 31.09
CA GLY A 203 -22.49 -3.99 30.30
C GLY A 203 -21.00 -3.76 30.62
N ASP A 204 -20.46 -4.46 31.62
CA ASP A 204 -19.03 -4.39 31.95
C ASP A 204 -18.18 -5.03 30.85
N VAL A 205 -17.12 -4.31 30.44
CA VAL A 205 -16.15 -4.78 29.45
C VAL A 205 -14.97 -5.39 30.19
N THR A 206 -14.79 -6.69 30.07
CA THR A 206 -13.57 -7.36 30.52
C THR A 206 -12.68 -7.63 29.32
N THR A 207 -11.38 -7.43 29.47
CA THR A 207 -10.41 -7.73 28.41
C THR A 207 -9.51 -8.87 28.84
N ALA A 208 -9.45 -9.93 28.03
CA ALA A 208 -8.62 -11.09 28.31
C ALA A 208 -7.75 -11.42 27.10
N VAL A 209 -6.51 -11.86 27.35
CA VAL A 209 -5.63 -12.36 26.31
C VAL A 209 -5.81 -13.87 26.21
N LYS A 210 -6.28 -14.33 25.05
CA LYS A 210 -6.61 -15.74 24.80
C LYS A 210 -5.75 -16.32 23.66
N PRO A 211 -5.32 -17.58 23.75
CA PRO A 211 -4.64 -18.26 22.66
C PRO A 211 -5.63 -18.62 21.55
N PHE A 212 -5.24 -18.36 20.30
CA PHE A 212 -5.93 -18.83 19.11
C PHE A 212 -4.95 -19.59 18.23
N ILE A 213 -5.45 -20.55 17.48
CA ILE A 213 -4.70 -21.21 16.41
C ILE A 213 -5.31 -20.84 15.06
N ILE A 214 -4.46 -20.66 14.06
CA ILE A 214 -4.86 -20.44 12.68
C ILE A 214 -4.06 -21.38 11.78
N ASP A 215 -4.75 -22.12 10.92
CA ASP A 215 -4.12 -22.95 9.88
C ASP A 215 -3.77 -22.06 8.67
N LEU A 216 -2.52 -22.12 8.22
CA LEU A 216 -1.97 -21.27 7.15
C LEU A 216 -2.10 -21.92 5.77
N ASP A 217 -3.31 -22.40 5.49
CA ASP A 217 -3.67 -23.22 4.33
C ASP A 217 -2.74 -24.41 4.18
N SER A 218 -2.66 -25.21 5.23
CA SER A 218 -1.78 -26.38 5.23
C SER A 218 -2.32 -27.50 4.34
N THR A 219 -1.42 -28.36 3.87
CA THR A 219 -1.77 -29.45 2.94
C THR A 219 -2.67 -30.49 3.59
N ASN A 220 -2.36 -30.88 4.83
CA ASN A 220 -3.04 -31.97 5.53
C ASN A 220 -3.90 -31.49 6.71
N GLY A 221 -4.10 -30.18 6.86
CA GLY A 221 -4.95 -29.60 7.90
C GLY A 221 -4.33 -29.63 9.30
N THR A 222 -4.97 -28.86 10.18
CA THR A 222 -4.71 -28.84 11.62
C THR A 222 -5.95 -29.38 12.33
N TYR A 223 -5.75 -30.16 13.39
CA TYR A 223 -6.83 -30.77 14.15
C TYR A 223 -6.73 -30.32 15.62
N VAL A 224 -7.87 -29.99 16.22
CA VAL A 224 -8.01 -29.69 17.64
C VAL A 224 -9.07 -30.63 18.20
N ASN A 225 -8.72 -31.40 19.23
CA ASN A 225 -9.55 -32.45 19.83
C ASN A 225 -10.10 -33.42 18.76
N ASP A 226 -9.22 -33.86 17.86
CA ASP A 226 -9.52 -34.74 16.71
C ASP A 226 -10.51 -34.17 15.68
N VAL A 227 -10.86 -32.88 15.77
CA VAL A 227 -11.70 -32.18 14.80
C VAL A 227 -10.86 -31.25 13.94
N GLU A 228 -11.00 -31.34 12.61
CA GLU A 228 -10.30 -30.44 11.68
C GLU A 228 -10.83 -29.00 11.86
N ILE A 229 -9.91 -28.07 12.10
CA ILE A 229 -10.27 -26.66 12.21
C ILE A 229 -10.33 -26.00 10.82
N PRO A 230 -11.18 -24.98 10.64
CA PRO A 230 -11.26 -24.26 9.38
C PRO A 230 -9.94 -23.56 9.05
N LYS A 231 -9.52 -23.68 7.78
CA LYS A 231 -8.34 -23.01 7.24
C LYS A 231 -8.48 -21.49 7.26
N SER A 232 -7.38 -20.78 7.45
CA SER A 232 -7.32 -19.31 7.43
C SER A 232 -8.31 -18.61 8.37
N ARG A 233 -8.72 -19.29 9.46
CA ARG A 233 -9.61 -18.77 10.48
C ARG A 233 -9.03 -19.01 11.87
N TYR A 234 -9.13 -18.00 12.73
CA TYR A 234 -8.77 -18.13 14.14
C TYR A 234 -9.75 -19.04 14.86
N TYR A 235 -9.22 -20.11 15.46
CA TYR A 235 -9.91 -21.02 16.35
C TYR A 235 -9.42 -20.80 17.78
N GLU A 236 -10.33 -20.57 18.74
CA GLU A 236 -9.97 -20.34 20.14
C GLU A 236 -9.44 -21.64 20.74
N LEU A 237 -8.25 -21.60 21.33
CA LEU A 237 -7.70 -22.72 22.09
C LEU A 237 -8.07 -22.57 23.57
N ARG A 238 -8.45 -23.68 24.18
CA ARG A 238 -8.77 -23.78 25.61
C ARG A 238 -7.73 -24.63 26.32
N GLY A 239 -7.69 -24.49 27.64
CA GLY A 239 -6.84 -25.35 28.47
C GLY A 239 -7.26 -26.81 28.32
N SER A 240 -6.28 -27.69 28.21
CA SER A 240 -6.38 -29.13 27.97
C SER A 240 -6.75 -29.54 26.53
N ASP A 241 -6.82 -28.60 25.59
CA ASP A 241 -7.03 -28.95 24.19
C ASP A 241 -5.83 -29.72 23.62
N VAL A 242 -6.13 -30.73 22.81
CA VAL A 242 -5.14 -31.57 22.12
C VAL A 242 -5.05 -31.13 20.66
N ILE A 243 -3.86 -30.74 20.21
CA ILE A 243 -3.61 -30.25 18.86
C ILE A 243 -2.79 -31.30 18.11
N LYS A 244 -3.21 -31.61 16.88
CA LYS A 244 -2.49 -32.50 15.95
C LYS A 244 -2.30 -31.81 14.60
N PHE A 245 -1.20 -32.11 13.94
CA PHE A 245 -0.81 -31.48 12.68
C PHE A 245 -0.66 -32.51 11.59
N GLY A 246 -1.49 -32.41 10.54
CA GLY A 246 -1.59 -33.42 9.50
C GLY A 246 -1.73 -34.84 10.05
N THR A 247 -0.92 -35.77 9.53
CA THR A 247 -0.87 -37.17 9.96
C THR A 247 0.27 -37.47 10.93
N SER A 248 0.76 -36.44 11.66
CA SER A 248 1.80 -36.60 12.67
C SER A 248 1.33 -37.50 13.81
N SER A 249 2.22 -38.37 14.31
CA SER A 249 1.98 -39.17 15.51
C SER A 249 2.18 -38.38 16.81
N ARG A 250 2.55 -37.09 16.72
CA ARG A 250 2.78 -36.21 17.87
C ARG A 250 1.51 -35.43 18.20
N GLU A 251 1.18 -35.40 19.47
CA GLU A 251 0.05 -34.67 20.03
C GLU A 251 0.57 -33.54 20.91
N TYR A 252 -0.05 -32.38 20.83
CA TYR A 252 0.36 -31.18 21.56
C TYR A 252 -0.76 -30.77 22.49
N VAL A 253 -0.56 -30.92 23.79
CA VAL A 253 -1.57 -30.57 24.80
C VAL A 253 -1.28 -29.19 25.34
N LEU A 254 -2.25 -28.28 25.22
CA LEU A 254 -2.14 -26.92 25.72
C LEU A 254 -2.56 -26.84 27.19
N LEU A 255 -1.68 -26.39 28.07
CA LEU A 255 -2.02 -26.18 29.48
C LEU A 255 -1.52 -24.82 29.97
N ALA A 256 -2.30 -24.18 30.84
CA ALA A 256 -1.88 -23.01 31.59
C ALA A 256 -1.37 -23.45 32.97
N GLU A 257 -0.33 -22.79 33.48
CA GLU A 257 0.28 -23.11 34.79
C GLU A 257 -0.73 -23.07 35.95
N ASP A 258 -1.73 -22.20 35.90
CA ASP A 258 -2.75 -22.08 36.95
C ASP A 258 -3.74 -23.26 36.97
N ALA A 259 -3.76 -24.11 35.94
CA ALA A 259 -4.69 -25.24 35.83
C ALA A 259 -4.16 -26.53 36.49
N SER A 260 -2.95 -26.51 37.07
CA SER A 260 -2.40 -27.65 37.82
C SER A 260 -2.69 -27.61 39.32
N THR A 261 -3.74 -26.89 39.74
CA THR A 261 -4.21 -26.84 41.14
C THR A 261 -5.64 -27.34 41.25
#